data_AF-A0A6G0QBW0-F1
#
_entry.id   AF-A0A6G0QBW0-F1
#
_cell.length_a   1.000
_cell.length_b   1.000
_cell.length_c   1.000
_cell.angle_alpha   90.00
_cell.angle_beta   90.00
_cell.angle_gamma   90.00
#
_symmetry.space_group_name_H-M   'P 1'
#
loop_
_entity.id
_entity.type
_entity.pdbx_description
1 polymer ?
#
loop_
_entity_poly.entity_id
_entity_poly.type
_entity_poly.pdbx_seq_one_letter_code
_entity_poly.pdbx_strand_id
1 'polypeptide(L)'
;MQWQNLNEIDPNRETTQSSFATYPRDNISNYTAFFTEFVGTAMLVLSIYAITDTKNRPAGKYGNAFAFALMIMALGMAFGMNTGYAVNPARDLGPRIFTAIAGWGSKVFTLRNYYFWIPIVADSLGGVCGAGLYRLLVEIHHPRGHCFEVVNVSVRVSEAEKNRKENQRTHSVQPAPSS
;
A
#
# COMPACT_ATOMS: atom_id res chain seq x y z
N MET A 1 -29.62 26.42 -2.65
CA MET A 1 -28.55 25.80 -1.85
C MET A 1 -28.75 26.19 -0.40
N GLN A 2 -29.32 25.32 0.44
CA GLN A 2 -29.52 25.57 1.87
C GLN A 2 -28.23 25.31 2.68
N TRP A 3 -27.20 26.15 2.50
CA TRP A 3 -26.03 26.12 3.39
C TRP A 3 -26.39 26.56 4.84
N GLN A 4 -27.52 27.26 5.00
CA GLN A 4 -28.09 27.64 6.29
C GLN A 4 -28.54 26.42 7.12
N ASN A 5 -29.06 25.36 6.49
CA ASN A 5 -29.51 24.15 7.18
C ASN A 5 -28.35 23.38 7.85
N LEU A 6 -27.11 23.51 7.36
CA LEU A 6 -25.95 22.87 8.01
C LEU A 6 -25.64 23.49 9.37
N ASN A 7 -25.89 24.79 9.53
CA ASN A 7 -25.71 25.45 10.83
C ASN A 7 -26.85 25.09 11.81
N GLU A 8 -28.01 24.66 11.31
CA GLU A 8 -29.11 24.14 12.16
C GLU A 8 -28.85 22.69 12.61
N ILE A 9 -28.34 21.85 11.70
CA ILE A 9 -28.07 20.42 11.97
C ILE A 9 -26.77 20.24 12.78
N ASP A 10 -25.76 21.07 12.53
CA ASP A 10 -24.45 20.97 13.16
C ASP A 10 -23.90 22.38 13.50
N PRO A 11 -24.47 23.04 14.52
CA PRO A 11 -24.09 24.41 14.88
C PRO A 11 -22.62 24.53 15.30
N ASN A 12 -22.04 23.45 15.83
CA ASN A 12 -20.64 23.42 16.28
C ASN A 12 -19.66 22.92 15.20
N ARG A 13 -20.18 22.40 14.07
CA ARG A 13 -19.44 21.80 12.96
C ARG A 13 -18.60 20.60 13.39
N GLU A 14 -19.16 19.74 14.24
CA GLU A 14 -18.46 18.61 14.85
C GLU A 14 -18.89 17.24 14.32
N THR A 15 -20.08 17.13 13.71
CA THR A 15 -20.66 15.83 13.31
C THR A 15 -20.55 15.59 11.80
N THR A 16 -20.78 16.62 11.00
CA THR A 16 -20.83 16.55 9.52
C THR A 16 -19.46 16.31 8.86
N GLN A 17 -18.39 16.71 9.53
CA GLN A 17 -17.01 16.49 9.07
C GLN A 17 -16.59 15.01 9.04
N SER A 18 -17.27 14.14 9.80
CA SER A 18 -16.97 12.70 9.88
C SER A 18 -17.27 11.96 8.57
N SER A 19 -18.07 12.56 7.68
CA SER A 19 -18.28 12.06 6.33
C SER A 19 -17.05 12.21 5.43
N PHE A 20 -16.15 13.14 5.75
CA PHE A 20 -14.97 13.46 4.93
C PHE A 20 -13.70 12.86 5.50
N ALA A 21 -13.48 13.01 6.80
CA ALA A 21 -12.28 12.53 7.50
C ALA A 21 -12.66 11.58 8.63
N THR A 22 -11.72 10.75 9.07
CA THR A 22 -12.00 9.81 10.17
C THR A 22 -11.92 10.51 11.52
N TYR A 23 -12.71 10.07 12.48
CA TYR A 23 -12.59 10.54 13.85
C TYR A 23 -12.80 9.34 14.78
N PRO A 24 -12.03 9.25 15.87
CA PRO A 24 -12.17 8.16 16.82
C PRO A 24 -13.50 8.29 17.54
N ARG A 25 -14.08 7.14 17.90
CA ARG A 25 -15.31 7.08 18.68
C ARG A 25 -15.12 7.75 20.04
N ASP A 26 -16.22 8.30 20.57
CA ASP A 26 -16.27 8.85 21.92
C ASP A 26 -15.83 7.78 22.93
N ASN A 27 -14.87 8.14 23.80
CA ASN A 27 -14.17 7.29 24.79
C ASN A 27 -12.98 6.46 24.30
N ILE A 28 -12.49 6.64 23.06
CA ILE A 28 -11.22 6.01 22.63
C ILE A 28 -10.04 6.93 22.92
N SER A 29 -9.02 6.37 23.59
CA SER A 29 -7.76 7.08 23.85
C SER A 29 -6.89 7.16 22.58
N ASN A 30 -6.02 8.17 22.50
CA ASN A 30 -5.07 8.31 21.39
C ASN A 30 -4.16 7.08 21.23
N TYR A 31 -3.82 6.39 22.32
CA TYR A 31 -3.02 5.15 22.27
C TYR A 31 -3.77 4.01 21.59
N THR A 32 -5.02 3.79 21.97
CA THR A 32 -5.88 2.76 21.36
C THR A 32 -6.14 3.08 19.89
N ALA A 33 -6.36 4.36 19.58
CA ALA A 33 -6.54 4.83 18.22
C ALA A 33 -5.29 4.58 17.35
N PHE A 34 -4.11 4.93 17.87
CA PHE A 34 -2.84 4.69 17.19
C PHE A 34 -2.60 3.20 16.92
N PHE A 35 -2.82 2.35 17.91
CA PHE A 35 -2.64 0.91 17.74
C PHE A 35 -3.61 0.32 16.70
N THR A 36 -4.86 0.80 16.70
CA THR A 36 -5.88 0.35 15.74
C THR A 36 -5.51 0.70 14.31
N GLU A 37 -5.11 1.95 14.05
CA GLU A 37 -4.69 2.39 12.70
C GLU A 37 -3.38 1.70 12.27
N PHE A 38 -2.44 1.52 13.20
CA PHE A 38 -1.20 0.79 12.94
C PHE A 38 -1.45 -0.66 12.51
N VAL A 39 -2.26 -1.40 13.29
CA VAL A 39 -2.58 -2.80 12.99
C VAL A 39 -3.43 -2.91 11.72
N GLY A 40 -4.41 -2.02 11.55
CA GLY A 40 -5.22 -1.96 10.34
C GLY A 40 -4.37 -1.78 9.07
N THR A 41 -3.40 -0.86 9.12
CA THR A 41 -2.50 -0.60 7.98
C THR A 41 -1.48 -1.70 7.77
N ALA A 42 -0.95 -2.28 8.84
CA ALA A 42 -0.05 -3.43 8.71
C ALA A 42 -0.75 -4.62 8.03
N MET A 43 -2.00 -4.92 8.43
CA MET A 43 -2.79 -5.97 7.80
C MET A 43 -3.14 -5.63 6.35
N LEU A 44 -3.53 -4.39 6.06
CA LEU A 44 -3.81 -3.94 4.69
C LEU A 44 -2.59 -4.17 3.78
N VAL A 45 -1.43 -3.64 4.16
CA VAL A 45 -0.22 -3.74 3.34
C VAL A 45 0.25 -5.19 3.21
N LEU A 46 0.22 -5.97 4.29
CA LEU A 46 0.53 -7.40 4.24
C LEU A 46 -0.35 -8.14 3.24
N SER A 47 -1.67 -7.91 3.28
CA SER A 47 -2.60 -8.53 2.33
C SER A 47 -2.43 -8.02 0.91
N ILE A 48 -2.05 -6.75 0.70
CA ILE A 48 -1.70 -6.24 -0.63
C ILE A 48 -0.52 -7.01 -1.22
N TYR A 49 0.56 -7.19 -0.45
CA TYR A 49 1.69 -8.00 -0.89
C TYR A 49 1.26 -9.46 -1.17
N ALA A 50 0.45 -10.06 -0.30
CA ALA A 50 -0.01 -11.43 -0.48
C ALA A 50 -0.85 -11.65 -1.76
N ILE A 51 -1.67 -10.67 -2.16
CA ILE A 51 -2.49 -10.70 -3.37
C ILE A 51 -1.67 -10.40 -4.62
N THR A 52 -0.68 -9.50 -4.53
CA THR A 52 0.13 -9.06 -5.67
C THR A 52 1.32 -9.97 -5.97
N ASP A 53 1.73 -10.80 -5.01
CA ASP A 53 2.83 -11.72 -5.20
C ASP A 53 2.49 -12.83 -6.21
N THR A 54 3.15 -12.79 -7.36
CA THR A 54 3.00 -13.76 -8.45
C THR A 54 3.52 -15.15 -8.09
N LYS A 55 4.34 -15.27 -7.04
CA LYS A 55 4.84 -16.56 -6.54
C LYS A 55 3.86 -17.21 -5.57
N ASN A 56 2.87 -16.48 -5.08
CA ASN A 56 1.78 -17.01 -4.28
C ASN A 56 0.67 -17.56 -5.19
N ARG A 57 -0.26 -18.35 -4.63
CA ARG A 57 -1.38 -18.92 -5.41
C ARG A 57 -2.18 -17.78 -6.05
N PRO A 58 -2.24 -17.68 -7.39
CA PRO A 58 -2.91 -16.57 -8.05
C PRO A 58 -4.42 -16.65 -7.83
N ALA A 59 -5.05 -15.50 -7.57
CA ALA A 59 -6.51 -15.39 -7.45
C ALA A 59 -7.24 -15.47 -8.81
N GLY A 60 -6.51 -15.71 -9.90
CA GLY A 60 -7.01 -15.75 -11.28
C GLY A 60 -6.79 -14.42 -12.03
N LYS A 61 -6.99 -14.44 -13.36
CA LYS A 61 -6.66 -13.30 -14.26
C LYS A 61 -7.36 -11.98 -13.90
N TYR A 62 -8.53 -12.05 -13.27
CA TYR A 62 -9.33 -10.89 -12.86
C TYR A 62 -9.71 -10.91 -11.37
N GLY A 63 -9.25 -11.90 -10.61
CA GLY A 63 -9.68 -12.10 -9.22
C GLY A 63 -9.05 -11.14 -8.22
N ASN A 64 -7.92 -10.51 -8.58
CA ASN A 64 -7.19 -9.63 -7.67
C ASN A 64 -8.05 -8.43 -7.21
N ALA A 65 -8.78 -7.79 -8.13
CA ALA A 65 -9.67 -6.66 -7.79
C ALA A 65 -10.77 -7.07 -6.80
N PHE A 66 -11.35 -8.25 -7.00
CA PHE A 66 -12.36 -8.80 -6.09
C PHE A 66 -11.77 -9.16 -4.72
N ALA A 67 -10.58 -9.76 -4.71
CA ALA A 67 -9.86 -10.06 -3.47
C ALA A 67 -9.53 -8.78 -2.68
N PHE A 68 -9.10 -7.72 -3.35
CA PHE A 68 -8.89 -6.41 -2.72
C PHE A 68 -10.17 -5.84 -2.13
N ALA A 69 -11.29 -5.92 -2.85
CA ALA A 69 -12.58 -5.44 -2.36
C ALA A 69 -13.03 -6.20 -1.09
N LEU A 70 -12.92 -7.53 -1.09
CA LEU A 70 -13.24 -8.35 0.08
C LEU A 70 -12.32 -8.08 1.26
N MET A 71 -11.02 -7.90 1.00
CA MET A 71 -10.03 -7.54 2.02
C MET A 71 -10.37 -6.19 2.67
N ILE A 72 -10.64 -5.15 1.89
CA ILE A 72 -11.01 -3.83 2.42
C ILE A 72 -12.33 -3.91 3.20
N MET A 73 -13.31 -4.66 2.71
CA MET A 73 -14.58 -4.90 3.41
C MET A 73 -14.35 -5.58 4.76
N ALA A 74 -13.55 -6.65 4.81
CA ALA A 74 -13.23 -7.36 6.05
C ALA A 74 -12.53 -6.44 7.07
N LEU A 75 -11.59 -5.62 6.61
CA LEU A 75 -10.91 -4.66 7.47
C LEU A 75 -11.85 -3.55 7.98
N GLY A 76 -12.75 -3.05 7.13
CA GLY A 76 -13.78 -2.09 7.51
C GLY A 76 -14.74 -2.64 8.57
N MET A 77 -15.16 -3.91 8.45
CA MET A 77 -16.00 -4.57 9.46
C MET A 77 -15.25 -4.82 10.78
N ALA A 78 -13.95 -5.12 10.73
CA ALA A 78 -13.15 -5.40 11.92
C ALA A 78 -12.73 -4.14 12.69
N PHE A 79 -12.30 -3.09 11.99
CA PHE A 79 -11.65 -1.92 12.59
C PHE A 79 -12.42 -0.61 12.39
N GLY A 80 -13.48 -0.59 11.57
CA GLY A 80 -14.22 0.63 11.24
C GLY A 80 -14.90 1.30 12.44
N MET A 81 -15.35 0.54 13.44
CA MET A 81 -16.08 1.11 14.59
C MET A 81 -15.21 1.88 15.59
N ASN A 82 -13.89 1.63 15.61
CA ASN A 82 -13.00 2.27 16.57
C ASN A 82 -12.56 3.66 16.08
N THR A 83 -11.95 3.70 14.91
CA THR A 83 -11.31 4.91 14.40
C THR A 83 -11.80 5.33 13.02
N GLY A 84 -12.74 4.59 12.41
CA GLY A 84 -13.21 4.86 11.05
C GLY A 84 -12.35 4.25 9.95
N TYR A 85 -11.31 3.48 10.31
CA TYR A 85 -10.38 2.82 9.38
C TYR A 85 -9.79 3.84 8.38
N ALA A 86 -8.91 4.71 8.87
CA ALA A 86 -8.24 5.69 8.02
C ALA A 86 -7.29 4.98 7.05
N VAL A 87 -6.34 4.22 7.60
CA VAL A 87 -5.47 3.24 6.93
C VAL A 87 -4.72 3.75 5.70
N ASN A 88 -4.74 5.07 5.53
CA ASN A 88 -4.10 5.78 4.46
C ASN A 88 -4.02 7.27 4.84
N PRO A 89 -2.80 7.84 4.94
CA PRO A 89 -2.61 9.23 5.29
C PRO A 89 -3.27 10.19 4.29
N ALA A 90 -3.28 9.85 3.00
CA ALA A 90 -3.88 10.68 1.95
C ALA A 90 -5.42 10.66 1.99
N ARG A 91 -6.02 9.52 2.37
CA ARG A 91 -7.48 9.37 2.55
C ARG A 91 -7.98 10.28 3.67
N ASP A 92 -7.16 10.55 4.67
CA ASP A 92 -7.57 11.32 5.84
C ASP A 92 -7.14 12.79 5.74
N LEU A 93 -5.88 13.07 5.38
CA LEU A 93 -5.34 14.43 5.33
C LEU A 93 -5.99 15.29 4.23
N GLY A 94 -6.23 14.72 3.04
CA GLY A 94 -6.81 15.46 1.92
C GLY A 94 -8.20 16.02 2.25
N PRO A 95 -9.16 15.17 2.66
CA PRO A 95 -10.48 15.63 3.09
C PRO A 95 -10.47 16.52 4.34
N ARG A 96 -9.49 16.37 5.25
CA ARG A 96 -9.32 17.33 6.36
C ARG A 96 -8.93 18.72 5.90
N ILE A 97 -7.98 18.83 4.97
CA ILE A 97 -7.58 20.13 4.41
C ILE A 97 -8.78 20.74 3.66
N PHE A 98 -9.51 19.93 2.89
CA PHE A 98 -10.73 20.39 2.22
C PHE A 98 -11.76 20.93 3.22
N THR A 99 -12.08 20.19 4.27
CA THR A 99 -13.06 20.62 5.28
C THR A 99 -12.59 21.85 6.06
N ALA A 100 -11.28 21.98 6.32
CA ALA A 100 -10.70 23.18 6.92
C ALA A 100 -10.98 24.44 6.08
N ILE A 101 -10.79 24.36 4.77
CA ILE A 101 -11.01 25.47 3.82
C ILE A 101 -12.50 25.69 3.56
N ALA A 102 -13.30 24.63 3.53
CA ALA A 102 -14.73 24.66 3.22
C ALA A 102 -15.62 25.25 4.34
N GLY A 103 -15.05 25.72 5.44
CA GLY A 103 -15.77 26.46 6.48
C GLY A 103 -15.89 25.74 7.83
N TRP A 104 -15.35 24.53 7.99
CA TRP A 104 -15.21 23.88 9.31
C TRP A 104 -14.04 24.46 10.11
N GLY A 105 -13.09 25.13 9.45
CA GLY A 105 -11.99 25.87 10.08
C GLY A 105 -10.93 24.95 10.69
N SER A 106 -10.11 25.48 11.60
CA SER A 106 -9.00 24.76 12.24
C SER A 106 -9.44 23.63 13.19
N LYS A 107 -10.72 23.58 13.56
CA LYS A 107 -11.26 22.58 14.48
C LYS A 107 -11.00 21.15 14.01
N VAL A 108 -11.03 20.91 12.69
CA VAL A 108 -10.80 19.58 12.08
C VAL A 108 -9.44 18.96 12.44
N PHE A 109 -8.47 19.79 12.85
CA PHE A 109 -7.14 19.37 13.30
C PHE A 109 -7.03 19.27 14.83
N THR A 110 -7.81 20.03 15.60
CA THR A 110 -7.72 20.04 17.07
C THR A 110 -8.67 19.05 17.74
N LEU A 111 -9.69 18.57 17.02
CA LEU A 111 -10.70 17.68 17.53
C LEU A 111 -10.16 16.32 18.00
N ARG A 112 -10.82 15.77 19.03
CA ARG A 112 -10.53 14.47 19.64
C ARG A 112 -9.04 14.31 19.99
N ASN A 113 -8.50 15.27 20.75
CA ASN A 113 -7.10 15.31 21.22
C ASN A 113 -6.07 15.30 20.08
N TYR A 114 -6.23 16.19 19.10
CA TYR A 114 -5.33 16.31 17.95
C TYR A 114 -5.22 15.01 17.14
N TYR A 115 -6.32 14.32 16.88
CA TYR A 115 -6.29 13.01 16.23
C TYR A 115 -5.62 13.00 14.82
N PHE A 116 -5.59 14.15 14.11
CA PHE A 116 -5.09 14.24 12.73
C PHE A 116 -3.68 13.67 12.48
N TRP A 117 -2.78 13.70 13.46
CA TRP A 117 -1.42 13.17 13.28
C TRP A 117 -1.37 11.65 13.39
N ILE A 118 -2.37 11.04 14.02
CA ILE A 118 -2.40 9.60 14.28
C ILE A 118 -2.48 8.82 12.96
N PRO A 119 -3.45 9.04 12.06
CA PRO A 119 -3.46 8.38 10.75
C PRO A 119 -2.17 8.62 9.96
N ILE A 120 -1.54 9.80 10.07
CA ILE A 120 -0.31 10.07 9.33
C ILE A 120 0.84 9.17 9.80
N VAL A 121 1.07 9.13 11.11
CA VAL A 121 2.22 8.41 11.70
C VAL A 121 1.93 6.92 11.82
N ALA A 122 0.75 6.54 12.32
CA ALA A 122 0.37 5.16 12.51
C ALA A 122 0.30 4.39 11.18
N ASP A 123 -0.26 4.98 10.13
CA ASP A 123 -0.38 4.32 8.83
C ASP A 123 0.99 4.18 8.15
N SER A 124 1.84 5.20 8.24
CA SER A 124 3.20 5.14 7.69
C SER A 124 4.03 4.04 8.36
N LEU A 125 3.98 3.93 9.69
CA LEU A 125 4.69 2.90 10.44
C LEU A 125 4.06 1.51 10.23
N GLY A 126 2.73 1.44 10.21
CA GLY A 126 1.97 0.22 9.95
C GLY A 126 2.28 -0.35 8.57
N GLY A 127 2.37 0.49 7.55
CA GLY A 127 2.71 0.06 6.19
C GLY A 127 4.12 -0.53 6.08
N VAL A 128 5.12 0.12 6.69
CA VAL A 128 6.49 -0.41 6.75
C VAL A 128 6.53 -1.75 7.50
N CYS A 129 5.83 -1.83 8.64
CA CYS A 129 5.73 -3.05 9.43
C CYS A 129 5.05 -4.19 8.66
N GLY A 130 3.90 -3.92 8.02
CA GLY A 130 3.15 -4.90 7.23
C GLY A 130 3.94 -5.45 6.05
N ALA A 131 4.65 -4.57 5.33
CA ALA A 131 5.57 -4.98 4.28
C ALA A 131 6.69 -5.87 4.84
N GLY A 132 7.36 -5.44 5.91
CA GLY A 132 8.42 -6.22 6.56
C GLY A 132 7.95 -7.59 7.04
N LEU A 133 6.76 -7.66 7.63
CA LEU A 133 6.14 -8.89 8.11
C LEU A 133 5.84 -9.86 6.96
N TYR A 134 5.34 -9.35 5.83
CA TYR A 134 5.15 -10.16 4.62
C TYR A 134 6.48 -10.76 4.13
N ARG A 135 7.54 -9.94 4.08
CA ARG A 135 8.86 -10.42 3.64
C ARG A 135 9.38 -11.52 4.54
N LEU A 136 9.29 -11.31 5.85
CA LEU A 136 9.79 -12.23 6.86
C LEU A 136 9.04 -13.57 6.84
N LEU A 137 7.71 -13.52 6.78
CA LEU A 137 6.87 -14.71 6.94
C LEU A 137 6.62 -15.45 5.63
N VAL A 138 6.51 -14.74 4.51
CA VAL A 138 6.12 -15.34 3.22
C VAL A 138 7.27 -15.29 2.22
N GLU A 139 7.83 -14.10 1.96
CA GLU A 139 8.80 -13.92 0.87
C GLU A 139 10.03 -14.84 1.00
N ILE A 140 10.56 -14.99 2.23
CA ILE A 140 11.72 -15.83 2.53
C ILE A 140 11.46 -17.33 2.27
N HIS A 141 10.21 -17.77 2.37
CA HIS A 141 9.85 -19.18 2.21
C HIS A 141 9.58 -19.58 0.75
N HIS A 142 9.63 -18.63 -0.20
CA HIS A 142 9.47 -19.01 -1.61
C HIS A 142 10.67 -19.83 -2.12
N PRO A 143 10.42 -20.92 -2.86
CA PRO A 143 11.50 -21.70 -3.46
C PRO A 143 12.30 -20.84 -4.44
N ARG A 144 13.63 -20.81 -4.27
CA ARG A 144 14.57 -20.03 -5.11
C ARG A 144 14.82 -20.66 -6.50
N GLY A 145 13.78 -21.16 -7.15
CA GLY A 145 13.91 -21.89 -8.43
C GLY A 145 14.29 -21.00 -9.62
N HIS A 146 13.62 -19.84 -9.77
CA HIS A 146 13.74 -19.05 -11.00
C HIS A 146 15.00 -18.17 -11.10
N CYS A 147 15.61 -17.78 -9.97
CA CYS A 147 16.83 -16.95 -10.01
C CYS A 147 18.02 -17.78 -10.53
N PHE A 148 18.14 -19.04 -10.10
CA PHE A 148 19.25 -19.89 -10.52
C PHE A 148 19.17 -20.26 -12.01
N GLU A 149 17.96 -20.51 -12.52
CA GLU A 149 17.76 -20.87 -13.93
C GLU A 149 17.99 -19.67 -14.86
N VAL A 150 17.46 -18.48 -14.54
CA VAL A 150 17.66 -17.26 -15.35
C VAL A 150 19.12 -16.81 -15.35
N VAL A 151 19.82 -16.93 -14.21
CA VAL A 151 21.27 -16.65 -14.13
C VAL A 151 22.04 -17.64 -14.98
N ASN A 152 21.75 -18.95 -14.90
CA ASN A 152 22.41 -19.95 -15.72
C ASN A 152 22.14 -19.74 -17.22
N VAL A 153 20.91 -19.42 -17.61
CA VAL A 153 20.55 -19.10 -19.01
C VAL A 153 21.30 -17.85 -19.49
N SER A 154 21.35 -16.80 -18.68
CA SER A 154 22.05 -15.56 -19.05
C SER A 154 23.56 -15.76 -19.23
N VAL A 155 24.18 -16.59 -18.37
CA VAL A 155 25.59 -16.99 -18.51
C VAL A 155 25.81 -17.78 -19.79
N ARG A 156 24.95 -18.76 -20.09
CA ARG A 156 25.05 -19.58 -21.31
C ARG A 156 24.88 -18.75 -22.59
N VAL A 157 23.99 -17.77 -22.60
CA VAL A 157 23.79 -16.86 -23.73
C VAL A 157 25.03 -15.98 -23.95
N SER A 158 25.61 -15.44 -22.88
CA SER A 158 26.84 -14.64 -22.95
C SER A 158 28.02 -15.46 -23.50
N GLU A 159 28.18 -16.71 -23.06
CA GLU A 159 29.20 -17.62 -23.58
C GLU A 159 28.98 -17.97 -25.06
N ALA A 160 27.73 -18.21 -25.47
CA ALA A 160 27.38 -18.49 -26.86
C ALA A 160 27.66 -17.29 -27.79
N GLU A 161 27.36 -16.07 -27.35
CA GLU A 161 27.68 -14.85 -28.11
C GLU A 161 29.18 -14.63 -28.24
N LYS A 162 29.95 -14.92 -27.19
CA LYS A 162 31.41 -14.83 -27.22
C LYS A 162 32.00 -15.80 -28.23
N ASN A 163 31.57 -17.07 -28.20
CA ASN A 163 32.02 -18.10 -29.15
C ASN A 163 31.63 -17.76 -30.61
N ARG A 164 30.44 -17.17 -30.82
CA ARG A 164 30.00 -16.73 -32.15
C ARG A 164 30.88 -15.61 -32.72
N LYS A 165 31.27 -14.64 -31.89
CA LYS A 165 32.16 -13.53 -32.27
C LYS A 165 33.59 -14.01 -32.53
N GLU A 166 34.07 -14.99 -31.76
CA GLU A 166 35.38 -15.59 -31.95
C GLU A 166 35.47 -16.39 -33.26
N ASN A 167 34.43 -17.17 -33.58
CA ASN A 167 34.36 -17.92 -34.84
C ASN A 167 34.26 -17.00 -36.09
N GLN A 168 33.62 -15.83 -35.97
CA GLN A 168 33.59 -14.84 -37.05
C GLN A 168 34.95 -14.16 -37.27
N ARG A 169 35.78 -14.01 -36.22
CA ARG A 169 37.15 -13.51 -36.36
C ARG A 169 38.10 -14.52 -37.01
N THR A 170 37.95 -15.81 -36.74
CA THR A 170 38.81 -16.83 -37.34
C THR A 170 38.49 -17.05 -38.83
N HIS A 171 37.22 -16.96 -39.23
CA HIS A 171 36.82 -17.09 -40.65
C HIS A 171 37.15 -15.87 -41.53
N SER A 172 37.37 -14.70 -40.95
CA SER A 172 37.74 -13.47 -41.70
C SER A 172 39.26 -13.32 -41.94
N VAL A 173 40.08 -14.24 -41.43
CA VAL A 173 41.56 -14.18 -41.51
C VAL A 173 42.13 -15.23 -42.48
N GLN A 174 41.31 -15.95 -43.26
CA GLN A 174 41.84 -16.86 -44.30
C GLN A 174 42.63 -16.06 -45.36
N PRO A 175 43.95 -16.29 -45.51
CA PRO A 175 44.75 -15.54 -46.48
C PRO A 175 44.33 -15.89 -47.91
N ALA A 176 44.22 -14.87 -48.76
CA ALA A 176 43.85 -15.04 -50.17
C ALA A 176 44.83 -16.01 -50.87
N PRO A 177 44.35 -16.92 -51.73
CA PRO A 177 45.20 -17.89 -52.40
C PRO A 177 46.22 -17.15 -53.28
N SER A 178 47.50 -17.42 -53.04
CA SER A 178 48.61 -16.90 -53.83
C SER A 178 48.51 -17.42 -55.26
N SER A 179 48.30 -16.51 -56.21
CA SER A 179 48.32 -16.76 -57.65
C SER A 179 49.74 -16.95 -58.16
#